data_AF-A0AA40BXF4-F1
#
_entry.id   AF-A0AA40BXF4-F1
#
_cell.length_a   1.000
_cell.length_b   1.000
_cell.length_c   1.000
_cell.angle_alpha   90.00
_cell.angle_beta   90.00
_cell.angle_gamma   90.00
#
_symmetry.space_group_name_H-M   'P 1'
#
loop_
_entity.id
_entity.type
_entity.pdbx_description
1 polymer ?
#
loop_
_entity_poly.entity_id
_entity_poly.type
_entity_poly.pdbx_seq_one_letter_code
_entity_poly.pdbx_strand_id
1 'polypeptide(L)'
;MRRRRAEGMPAEGLAVEVCDGLVRLFVGDAERELPAPPGVEGKGEGRYDTVIQTFGLCSVAEPKRLLENAARAVKPDTGRIILVEHGRGTWDWFNEWFVDRSAQEHFDTYGCWWNRDIEGAVREAGKTVPGLEVVALKRPGLLQFGTLLLIELRVNSKKISGGKVAVRKAVEEKVVEKKLIEGRRVDEPQAAKVSEEPKRSSWWFGSK
;
A
#
# COMPACT_ATOMS: atom_id res chain seq x y z
N MET A 1 -15.81 23.99 -18.63
CA MET A 1 -17.21 23.81 -18.19
C MET A 1 -17.18 23.11 -16.83
N ARG A 2 -17.28 23.83 -15.69
CA ARG A 2 -17.34 23.17 -14.37
C ARG A 2 -18.66 22.39 -14.32
N ARG A 3 -18.62 21.06 -14.35
CA ARG A 3 -19.81 20.23 -14.09
C ARG A 3 -20.35 20.65 -12.73
N ARG A 4 -21.54 21.25 -12.68
CA ARG A 4 -22.24 21.46 -11.42
C ARG A 4 -22.45 20.06 -10.84
N ARG A 5 -21.99 19.81 -9.60
CA ARG A 5 -22.49 18.66 -8.84
C ARG A 5 -24.01 18.79 -8.82
N ALA A 6 -24.72 17.72 -9.14
CA ALA A 6 -26.16 17.68 -8.86
C ALA A 6 -26.34 17.98 -7.36
N GLU A 7 -27.19 18.95 -7.04
CA GLU A 7 -27.53 19.27 -5.65
C GLU A 7 -28.01 17.98 -4.96
N GLY A 8 -27.40 17.63 -3.83
CA GLY A 8 -27.75 16.44 -3.03
C GLY A 8 -26.70 15.34 -2.95
N MET A 9 -25.61 15.35 -3.75
CA MET A 9 -24.53 14.37 -3.54
C MET A 9 -23.72 14.70 -2.27
N PRO A 10 -23.47 13.73 -1.37
CA PRO A 10 -22.60 13.92 -0.23
C PRO A 10 -21.15 14.15 -0.66
N ALA A 11 -20.37 14.79 0.21
CA ALA A 11 -18.94 14.97 -0.02
C ALA A 11 -18.15 13.65 0.05
N GLU A 12 -18.59 12.75 0.93
CA GLU A 12 -18.05 11.40 1.16
C GLU A 12 -19.18 10.54 1.77
N GLY A 13 -19.18 9.23 1.54
CA GLY A 13 -20.17 8.29 2.09
C GLY A 13 -21.25 7.85 1.09
N LEU A 14 -22.33 7.25 1.62
CA LEU A 14 -23.43 6.69 0.82
C LEU A 14 -24.20 7.81 0.11
N ALA A 15 -24.23 7.77 -1.22
CA ALA A 15 -24.91 8.74 -2.06
C ALA A 15 -26.24 8.22 -2.62
N VAL A 16 -26.32 6.93 -2.94
CA VAL A 16 -27.53 6.30 -3.48
C VAL A 16 -27.66 4.90 -2.91
N GLU A 17 -28.86 4.54 -2.49
CA GLU A 17 -29.25 3.19 -2.13
C GLU A 17 -30.57 2.84 -2.81
N VAL A 18 -30.59 1.75 -3.57
CA VAL A 18 -31.78 1.28 -4.30
C VAL A 18 -31.86 -0.24 -4.24
N CYS A 19 -33.02 -0.78 -4.65
CA CYS A 19 -33.29 -2.22 -4.66
C CYS A 19 -33.07 -2.85 -3.27
N ASP A 20 -33.66 -2.27 -2.22
CA ASP A 20 -33.56 -2.77 -0.84
C ASP A 20 -32.12 -2.98 -0.35
N GLY A 21 -31.21 -2.08 -0.73
CA GLY A 21 -29.80 -2.12 -0.32
C GLY A 21 -28.90 -3.00 -1.20
N LEU A 22 -29.44 -3.64 -2.23
CA LEU A 22 -28.66 -4.47 -3.17
C LEU A 22 -27.70 -3.63 -4.03
N VAL A 23 -28.07 -2.39 -4.34
CA VAL A 23 -27.22 -1.46 -5.09
C VAL A 23 -26.98 -0.22 -4.24
N ARG A 24 -25.72 0.01 -3.89
CA ARG A 24 -25.28 1.16 -3.11
C ARG A 24 -24.14 1.86 -3.84
N LEU A 25 -24.26 3.18 -4.00
CA LEU A 25 -23.23 4.03 -4.58
C LEU A 25 -22.63 4.88 -3.47
N PHE A 26 -21.31 4.83 -3.35
CA PHE A 26 -20.55 5.61 -2.37
C PHE A 26 -19.70 6.65 -3.10
N VAL A 27 -19.66 7.86 -2.54
CA VAL A 27 -18.68 8.88 -2.91
C VAL A 27 -17.51 8.72 -1.96
N GLY A 28 -16.30 8.57 -2.49
CA GLY A 28 -15.12 8.41 -1.66
C GLY A 28 -13.85 8.24 -2.48
N ASP A 29 -12.75 8.07 -1.76
CA ASP A 29 -11.44 7.80 -2.30
C ASP A 29 -11.15 6.30 -2.15
N ALA A 30 -10.91 5.61 -3.26
CA ALA A 30 -10.67 4.16 -3.26
C ALA A 30 -9.31 3.79 -2.63
N GLU A 31 -8.40 4.75 -2.42
CA GLU A 31 -7.18 4.58 -1.64
C GLU A 31 -7.47 4.55 -0.12
N ARG A 32 -8.70 4.84 0.30
CA ARG A 32 -9.20 4.68 1.68
C ARG A 32 -9.96 3.37 1.87
N GLU A 33 -10.40 3.12 3.10
CA GLU A 33 -11.16 1.93 3.46
C GLU A 33 -12.46 1.84 2.64
N LEU A 34 -12.69 0.67 2.03
CA LEU A 34 -13.88 0.41 1.24
C LEU A 34 -15.09 0.16 2.15
N PRO A 35 -16.31 0.56 1.74
CA PRO A 35 -17.51 0.29 2.51
C PRO A 35 -17.71 -1.23 2.70
N ALA A 36 -18.30 -1.63 3.82
CA ALA A 36 -18.64 -3.02 4.07
C ALA A 36 -19.83 -3.48 3.19
N PRO A 37 -19.94 -4.78 2.85
CA PRO A 37 -21.09 -5.32 2.14
C PRO A 37 -22.41 -5.12 2.92
N PRO A 38 -23.57 -5.14 2.25
CA PRO A 38 -24.86 -4.91 2.90
C PRO A 38 -25.20 -6.07 3.86
N GLY A 39 -25.98 -5.77 4.90
CA GLY A 39 -26.46 -6.78 5.87
C GLY A 39 -25.44 -7.20 6.94
N VAL A 40 -24.26 -6.56 7.00
CA VAL A 40 -23.32 -6.74 8.11
C VAL A 40 -23.44 -5.53 9.04
N GLU A 41 -24.20 -5.69 10.13
CA GLU A 41 -24.26 -4.70 11.21
C GLU A 41 -22.95 -4.78 12.02
N GLY A 42 -22.02 -3.88 11.72
CA GLY A 42 -20.75 -3.79 12.43
C GLY A 42 -19.66 -3.21 11.53
N LYS A 43 -18.88 -2.26 12.05
CA LYS A 43 -17.67 -1.77 11.38
C LYS A 43 -16.70 -2.94 11.18
N GLY A 44 -16.61 -3.47 9.95
CA GLY A 44 -15.39 -4.11 9.46
C GLY A 44 -15.33 -5.65 9.36
N GLU A 45 -16.43 -6.39 9.53
CA GLU A 45 -16.35 -7.88 9.47
C GLU A 45 -16.84 -8.49 8.14
N GLY A 46 -17.62 -7.72 7.36
CA GLY A 46 -18.14 -8.16 6.07
C GLY A 46 -17.08 -8.10 4.97
N ARG A 47 -16.91 -9.18 4.21
CA ARG A 47 -16.04 -9.24 3.05
C ARG A 47 -16.82 -9.58 1.79
N TYR A 48 -16.39 -9.06 0.65
CA TYR A 48 -16.96 -9.30 -0.66
C TYR A 48 -16.51 -10.64 -1.24
N ASP A 49 -17.42 -11.33 -1.93
CA ASP A 49 -17.07 -12.51 -2.73
C ASP A 49 -16.26 -12.13 -3.98
N THR A 50 -16.52 -10.95 -4.55
CA THR A 50 -15.80 -10.47 -5.73
C THR A 50 -15.60 -8.95 -5.65
N VAL A 51 -14.38 -8.51 -5.93
CA VAL A 51 -14.05 -7.10 -6.16
C VAL A 51 -13.73 -6.94 -7.64
N ILE A 52 -14.39 -6.02 -8.32
CA ILE A 52 -14.12 -5.70 -9.73
C ILE A 52 -13.65 -4.26 -9.80
N GLN A 53 -12.55 -4.03 -10.50
CA GLN A 53 -12.00 -2.70 -10.73
C GLN A 53 -11.62 -2.54 -12.19
N THR A 54 -11.94 -1.37 -12.74
CA THR A 54 -11.59 -1.01 -14.10
C THR A 54 -10.82 0.31 -14.11
N PHE A 55 -9.62 0.31 -14.71
CA PHE A 55 -8.79 1.49 -14.93
C PHE A 55 -8.48 2.29 -13.65
N GLY A 56 -8.37 1.59 -12.52
CA GLY A 56 -8.15 2.21 -11.22
C GLY A 56 -6.66 2.41 -10.93
N LEU A 57 -5.83 1.40 -11.19
CA LEU A 57 -4.41 1.42 -10.79
C LEU A 57 -3.59 2.49 -11.52
N CYS A 58 -4.02 2.89 -12.71
CA CYS A 58 -3.37 3.92 -13.48
C CYS A 58 -3.79 5.36 -13.09
N SER A 59 -4.94 5.49 -12.42
CA SER A 59 -5.62 6.75 -12.10
C SER A 59 -5.36 7.24 -10.67
N VAL A 60 -4.80 6.37 -9.82
CA VAL A 60 -4.51 6.66 -8.40
C VAL A 60 -3.05 7.06 -8.18
N ALA A 61 -2.78 7.69 -7.03
CA ALA A 61 -1.42 8.03 -6.65
C ALA A 61 -0.63 6.77 -6.22
N GLU A 62 -1.23 5.92 -5.39
CA GLU A 62 -0.61 4.73 -4.82
C GLU A 62 -1.34 3.42 -5.25
N PRO A 63 -0.97 2.80 -6.39
CA PRO A 63 -1.60 1.56 -6.87
C PRO A 63 -1.59 0.42 -5.84
N LYS A 64 -0.48 0.32 -5.09
CA LYS A 64 -0.31 -0.68 -4.03
C LYS A 64 -1.37 -0.53 -2.95
N ARG A 65 -1.71 0.70 -2.56
CA ARG A 65 -2.72 0.98 -1.54
C ARG A 65 -4.10 0.56 -1.97
N LEU A 66 -4.43 0.79 -3.25
CA LEU A 66 -5.69 0.32 -3.85
C LEU A 66 -5.78 -1.22 -3.85
N LEU A 67 -4.70 -1.91 -4.21
CA LEU A 67 -4.60 -3.38 -4.15
C LEU A 67 -4.72 -3.92 -2.72
N GLU A 68 -4.13 -3.24 -1.74
CA GLU A 68 -4.27 -3.58 -0.32
C GLU A 68 -5.71 -3.44 0.17
N ASN A 69 -6.41 -2.37 -0.24
CA ASN A 69 -7.82 -2.19 0.10
C ASN A 69 -8.69 -3.29 -0.51
N ALA A 70 -8.48 -3.62 -1.78
CA ALA A 70 -9.18 -4.73 -2.43
C ALA A 70 -8.91 -6.07 -1.73
N ALA A 71 -7.65 -6.34 -1.34
CA ALA A 71 -7.26 -7.55 -0.60
C ALA A 71 -7.89 -7.62 0.79
N ARG A 72 -8.03 -6.49 1.49
CA ARG A 72 -8.74 -6.41 2.78
C ARG A 72 -10.23 -6.67 2.62
N ALA A 73 -10.83 -6.12 1.58
CA ALA A 73 -12.27 -6.15 1.33
C ALA A 73 -12.76 -7.51 0.81
N VAL A 74 -11.91 -8.31 0.15
CA VAL A 74 -12.31 -9.61 -0.42
C VAL A 74 -12.21 -10.77 0.59
N LYS A 75 -13.07 -11.77 0.46
CA LYS A 75 -13.02 -13.02 1.24
C LYS A 75 -11.72 -13.80 0.93
N PRO A 76 -10.92 -14.20 1.93
CA PRO A 76 -9.79 -15.08 1.71
C PRO A 76 -10.24 -16.45 1.18
N ASP A 77 -9.37 -17.07 0.38
CA ASP A 77 -9.46 -18.41 -0.19
C ASP A 77 -10.60 -18.66 -1.20
N THR A 78 -11.76 -18.02 -1.03
CA THR A 78 -12.94 -18.18 -1.89
C THR A 78 -13.24 -16.97 -2.77
N GLY A 79 -12.82 -15.77 -2.34
CA GLY A 79 -13.10 -14.54 -3.05
C GLY A 79 -12.12 -14.23 -4.17
N ARG A 80 -12.55 -13.38 -5.11
CA ARG A 80 -11.77 -13.01 -6.31
C ARG A 80 -11.67 -11.50 -6.46
N ILE A 81 -10.53 -11.04 -6.98
CA ILE A 81 -10.33 -9.66 -7.41
C ILE A 81 -10.08 -9.69 -8.92
N ILE A 82 -10.87 -8.96 -9.69
CA ILE A 82 -10.78 -8.89 -11.15
C ILE A 82 -10.45 -7.47 -11.53
N LEU A 83 -9.31 -7.29 -12.20
CA LEU A 83 -8.83 -5.98 -12.65
C LEU A 83 -8.83 -5.94 -14.17
N VAL A 84 -9.41 -4.89 -14.73
CA VAL A 84 -9.27 -4.52 -16.14
C VAL A 84 -8.51 -3.21 -16.17
N GLU A 85 -7.24 -3.25 -16.52
CA GLU A 85 -6.35 -2.11 -16.39
C GLU A 85 -5.70 -1.77 -17.71
N HIS A 86 -5.28 -0.52 -17.84
CA HIS A 86 -4.39 -0.12 -18.92
C HIS A 86 -3.03 0.25 -18.35
N GLY A 87 -2.00 -0.09 -19.09
CA GLY A 87 -0.63 0.24 -18.74
C GLY A 87 0.27 0.11 -19.95
N ARG A 88 1.58 0.06 -19.68
CA ARG A 88 2.58 -0.16 -20.72
C ARG A 88 2.22 -1.37 -21.57
N GLY A 89 2.30 -1.20 -22.89
CA GLY A 89 2.10 -2.25 -23.88
C GLY A 89 3.28 -3.23 -23.90
N THR A 90 3.18 -4.26 -24.74
CA THR A 90 4.17 -5.34 -24.81
C THR A 90 5.45 -4.95 -25.56
N TRP A 91 5.45 -3.84 -26.30
CA TRP A 91 6.55 -3.45 -27.18
C TRP A 91 7.27 -2.21 -26.65
N ASP A 92 8.51 -2.40 -26.20
CA ASP A 92 9.31 -1.34 -25.59
C ASP A 92 9.52 -0.14 -26.53
N TRP A 93 9.75 -0.39 -27.82
CA TRP A 93 9.90 0.67 -28.81
C TRP A 93 8.64 1.53 -28.98
N PHE A 94 7.44 0.94 -28.86
CA PHE A 94 6.18 1.69 -28.92
C PHE A 94 5.95 2.47 -27.62
N ASN A 95 6.29 1.85 -26.49
CA ASN A 95 6.15 2.48 -25.18
C ASN A 95 7.04 3.72 -25.06
N GLU A 96 8.32 3.60 -25.40
CA GLU A 96 9.29 4.70 -25.33
C GLU A 96 8.98 5.81 -26.33
N TRP A 97 8.47 5.46 -27.53
CA TRP A 97 8.32 6.44 -28.59
C TRP A 97 7.00 7.22 -28.53
N PHE A 98 5.90 6.58 -28.12
CA PHE A 98 4.56 7.16 -28.11
C PHE A 98 3.96 7.31 -26.72
N VAL A 99 3.94 6.23 -25.93
CA VAL A 99 3.20 6.15 -24.67
C VAL A 99 3.84 7.03 -23.60
N ASP A 100 5.16 7.04 -23.51
CA ASP A 100 5.91 7.88 -22.57
C ASP A 100 5.87 9.37 -22.94
N ARG A 101 5.90 9.70 -24.23
CA ARG A 101 5.90 11.09 -24.71
C ARG A 101 4.55 11.80 -24.58
N SER A 102 3.46 11.05 -24.66
CA SER A 102 2.10 11.60 -24.54
C SER A 102 1.47 11.38 -23.16
N ALA A 103 2.22 10.82 -22.21
CA ALA A 103 1.73 10.51 -20.87
C ALA A 103 1.17 11.74 -20.14
N GLN A 104 1.83 12.90 -20.26
CA GLN A 104 1.37 14.15 -19.64
C GLN A 104 0.06 14.64 -20.28
N GLU A 105 0.00 14.71 -21.62
CA GLU A 105 -1.22 15.13 -22.33
C GLU A 105 -2.41 14.20 -22.04
N HIS A 106 -2.14 12.90 -21.94
CA HIS A 106 -3.13 11.90 -21.59
C HIS A 106 -3.60 12.05 -20.14
N PHE A 107 -2.68 12.31 -19.20
CA PHE A 107 -3.03 12.59 -17.82
C PHE A 107 -3.86 13.88 -17.70
N ASP A 108 -3.48 14.95 -18.41
CA ASP A 108 -4.21 16.22 -18.38
C ASP A 108 -5.63 16.07 -18.95
N THR A 109 -5.82 15.15 -19.90
CA THR A 109 -7.13 14.89 -20.53
C THR A 109 -8.01 13.90 -19.75
N TYR A 110 -7.43 12.79 -19.28
CA TYR A 110 -8.15 11.64 -18.75
C TYR A 110 -7.87 11.35 -17.27
N GLY A 111 -6.86 11.97 -16.68
CA GLY A 111 -6.48 11.80 -15.27
C GLY A 111 -5.74 10.50 -14.96
N CYS A 112 -5.19 9.81 -15.96
CA CYS A 112 -4.52 8.54 -15.77
C CYS A 112 -3.14 8.48 -16.46
N TRP A 113 -2.21 7.78 -15.82
CA TRP A 113 -0.89 7.45 -16.36
C TRP A 113 -0.93 6.13 -17.12
N TRP A 114 -1.27 6.21 -18.41
CA TRP A 114 -1.36 5.02 -19.27
C TRP A 114 -0.01 4.34 -19.56
N ASN A 115 1.11 4.98 -19.19
CA ASN A 115 2.48 4.47 -19.32
C ASN A 115 2.99 3.77 -18.06
N ARG A 116 2.13 3.54 -17.07
CA ARG A 116 2.48 2.89 -15.81
C ARG A 116 2.70 1.38 -15.99
N ASP A 117 3.71 0.84 -15.33
CA ASP A 117 3.95 -0.61 -15.27
C ASP A 117 2.99 -1.27 -14.28
N ILE A 118 1.78 -1.56 -14.76
CA ILE A 118 0.74 -2.21 -13.97
C ILE A 118 1.12 -3.64 -13.60
N GLU A 119 1.75 -4.37 -14.53
CA GLU A 119 2.16 -5.75 -14.30
C GLU A 119 3.21 -5.82 -13.19
N GLY A 120 4.24 -4.96 -13.25
CA GLY A 120 5.22 -4.81 -12.19
C GLY A 120 4.59 -4.46 -10.85
N ALA A 121 3.72 -3.44 -10.82
CA ALA A 121 3.03 -3.00 -9.60
C ALA A 121 2.20 -4.12 -8.96
N VAL A 122 1.46 -4.90 -9.76
CA VAL A 122 0.66 -6.04 -9.27
C VAL A 122 1.57 -7.17 -8.75
N ARG A 123 2.66 -7.48 -9.45
CA ARG A 123 3.61 -8.51 -9.01
C ARG A 123 4.35 -8.13 -7.74
N GLU A 124 4.68 -6.85 -7.59
CA GLU A 124 5.27 -6.31 -6.35
C GLU A 124 4.26 -6.35 -5.20
N ALA A 125 3.01 -5.95 -5.45
CA ALA A 125 1.94 -6.07 -4.47
C ALA A 125 1.73 -7.53 -4.04
N GLY A 126 1.78 -8.50 -4.95
CA GLY A 126 1.71 -9.93 -4.59
C GLY A 126 2.86 -10.43 -3.69
N LYS A 127 3.98 -9.69 -3.60
CA LYS A 127 5.09 -10.01 -2.69
C LYS A 127 4.97 -9.28 -1.34
N THR A 128 4.38 -8.10 -1.34
CA THR A 128 4.39 -7.17 -0.20
C THR A 128 3.06 -7.13 0.56
N VAL A 129 1.94 -7.37 -0.12
CA VAL A 129 0.60 -7.41 0.47
C VAL A 129 0.34 -8.81 1.05
N PRO A 130 0.02 -8.91 2.36
CA PRO A 130 -0.15 -10.21 3.00
C PRO A 130 -1.21 -11.09 2.32
N GLY A 131 -0.79 -12.25 1.84
CA GLY A 131 -1.66 -13.25 1.24
C GLY A 131 -2.14 -12.95 -0.17
N LEU A 132 -1.84 -11.78 -0.75
CA LEU A 132 -2.26 -11.46 -2.12
C LEU A 132 -1.50 -12.34 -3.12
N GLU A 133 -2.22 -12.98 -4.03
CA GLU A 133 -1.67 -13.85 -5.06
C GLU A 133 -2.22 -13.46 -6.44
N VAL A 134 -1.33 -13.44 -7.44
CA VAL A 134 -1.72 -13.33 -8.84
C VAL A 134 -2.12 -14.72 -9.34
N VAL A 135 -3.39 -14.86 -9.72
CA VAL A 135 -3.94 -16.10 -10.27
C VAL A 135 -3.73 -16.16 -11.78
N ALA A 136 -4.04 -15.05 -12.47
CA ALA A 136 -3.87 -14.93 -13.91
C ALA A 136 -3.54 -13.49 -14.31
N LEU A 137 -2.75 -13.34 -15.37
CA LEU A 137 -2.50 -12.07 -16.04
C LEU A 137 -2.55 -12.32 -17.54
N LYS A 138 -3.45 -11.61 -18.23
CA LYS A 138 -3.69 -11.75 -19.66
C LYS A 138 -3.67 -10.38 -20.31
N ARG A 139 -3.26 -10.31 -21.57
CA ARG A 139 -3.34 -9.09 -22.39
C ARG A 139 -4.24 -9.35 -23.60
N PRO A 140 -5.57 -9.28 -23.42
CA PRO A 140 -6.51 -9.61 -24.48
C PRO A 140 -6.50 -8.53 -25.56
N GLY A 141 -6.32 -8.95 -26.82
CA GLY A 141 -6.50 -8.08 -27.98
C GLY A 141 -5.21 -7.47 -28.53
N LEU A 142 -4.80 -7.92 -29.72
CA LEU A 142 -3.75 -7.29 -30.53
C LEU A 142 -4.12 -5.85 -30.95
N LEU A 143 -5.42 -5.54 -31.04
CA LEU A 143 -5.94 -4.25 -31.50
C LEU A 143 -5.69 -3.08 -30.53
N GLN A 144 -5.43 -3.37 -29.25
CA GLN A 144 -5.06 -2.33 -28.26
C GLN A 144 -3.55 -2.32 -27.98
N PHE A 145 -2.75 -2.85 -28.90
CA PHE A 145 -1.28 -2.85 -28.82
C PHE A 145 -0.73 -3.43 -27.50
N GLY A 146 -1.48 -4.36 -26.89
CA GLY A 146 -1.11 -5.01 -25.63
C GLY A 146 -1.15 -4.13 -24.39
N THR A 147 -1.71 -2.90 -24.46
CA THR A 147 -1.78 -1.99 -23.29
C THR A 147 -2.85 -2.38 -22.29
N LEU A 148 -3.85 -3.18 -22.69
CA LEU A 148 -4.90 -3.67 -21.82
C LEU A 148 -4.47 -4.95 -21.09
N LEU A 149 -4.65 -4.96 -19.78
CA LEU A 149 -4.43 -6.11 -18.90
C LEU A 149 -5.75 -6.56 -18.28
N LEU A 150 -5.98 -7.87 -18.31
CA LEU A 150 -6.98 -8.55 -17.50
C LEU A 150 -6.25 -9.37 -16.45
N ILE A 151 -6.46 -9.04 -15.19
CA ILE A 151 -5.73 -9.62 -14.06
C ILE A 151 -6.72 -10.21 -13.07
N GLU A 152 -6.48 -11.46 -12.66
CA GLU A 152 -7.22 -12.10 -11.59
C GLU A 152 -6.29 -12.30 -10.40
N LEU A 153 -6.73 -11.83 -9.23
CA LEU A 153 -6.03 -11.98 -7.96
C LEU A 153 -6.94 -12.68 -6.93
N ARG A 154 -6.32 -13.25 -5.91
CA ARG A 154 -7.00 -13.79 -4.73
C ARG A 154 -6.20 -13.54 -3.48
N VAL A 155 -6.80 -13.78 -2.31
CA VAL A 155 -6.11 -13.72 -1.02
C VAL A 155 -6.02 -15.11 -0.42
N ASN A 156 -4.81 -15.55 -0.05
CA ASN A 156 -4.53 -16.85 0.55
C ASN A 156 -4.29 -16.71 2.06
N SER A 157 -5.19 -17.27 2.87
CA SER A 157 -5.15 -17.12 4.33
C SER A 157 -3.93 -17.79 4.98
N LYS A 158 -3.41 -18.89 4.40
CA LYS A 158 -2.23 -19.60 4.92
C LYS A 158 -0.96 -18.74 4.84
N LYS A 159 -0.84 -17.93 3.80
CA LYS A 159 0.29 -16.99 3.65
C LYS A 159 0.19 -15.82 4.63
N ILE A 160 -1.02 -15.42 5.02
CA ILE A 160 -1.24 -14.40 6.05
C ILE A 160 -0.80 -14.93 7.42
N SER A 161 -1.23 -16.14 7.80
CA SER A 161 -0.88 -16.73 9.10
C SER A 161 0.61 -17.03 9.22
N GLY A 162 1.25 -17.56 8.17
CA GLY A 162 2.70 -17.76 8.12
C GLY A 162 3.48 -16.46 8.29
N GLY A 163 3.02 -15.37 7.64
CA GLY A 163 3.60 -14.04 7.82
C GLY A 163 3.44 -13.51 9.26
N LYS A 164 2.26 -13.65 9.86
CA LYS A 164 2.03 -13.24 11.26
C LYS A 164 2.92 -14.01 12.25
N VAL A 165 3.13 -15.31 12.04
CA VAL A 165 4.01 -16.14 12.89
C VAL A 165 5.46 -15.71 12.76
N ALA A 166 5.96 -15.50 11.54
CA ALA A 166 7.32 -15.04 11.29
C ALA A 166 7.60 -13.66 11.90
N VAL A 167 6.64 -12.71 11.75
CA VAL A 167 6.75 -11.37 12.34
C VAL A 167 6.78 -11.45 13.86
N ARG A 168 5.90 -12.25 14.49
CA ARG A 168 5.91 -12.45 15.95
C ARG A 168 7.25 -12.99 16.43
N LYS A 169 7.79 -14.00 15.76
CA LYS A 169 9.11 -14.58 16.10
C LYS A 169 10.24 -13.56 15.98
N ALA A 170 10.28 -12.76 14.90
CA ALA A 170 11.30 -11.73 14.72
C ALA A 170 11.19 -10.58 15.76
N VAL A 171 9.96 -10.25 16.18
CA VAL A 171 9.74 -9.29 17.27
C VAL A 171 10.23 -9.87 18.60
N GLU A 172 9.93 -11.13 18.90
CA GLU A 172 10.43 -11.81 20.10
C GLU A 172 11.96 -11.87 20.14
N GLU A 173 12.62 -12.25 19.03
CA GLU A 173 14.09 -12.27 18.92
C GLU A 173 14.71 -10.89 19.17
N LYS A 174 14.16 -9.81 18.57
CA LYS A 174 14.62 -8.44 18.82
C LYS A 174 14.39 -7.97 20.26
N VAL A 175 13.31 -8.41 20.91
CA VAL A 175 13.03 -8.08 22.31
C VAL A 175 14.03 -8.80 23.24
N VAL A 176 14.37 -10.06 22.93
CA VAL A 176 15.40 -10.81 23.66
C VAL A 176 16.78 -10.17 23.49
N GLU A 177 17.16 -9.79 22.28
CA GLU A 177 18.43 -9.13 21.98
C GLU A 177 18.55 -7.77 22.70
N LYS A 178 17.48 -6.97 22.69
CA LYS A 178 17.42 -5.70 23.43
C LYS A 178 17.57 -5.90 24.94
N LYS A 179 16.90 -6.90 25.53
CA LYS A 179 17.06 -7.26 26.95
C LYS A 179 18.49 -7.71 27.28
N LEU A 180 19.15 -8.42 26.35
CA LEU A 180 20.52 -8.89 26.53
C LEU A 180 21.54 -7.73 26.50
N ILE A 181 21.27 -6.70 25.70
CA ILE A 181 22.09 -5.48 25.60
C ILE A 181 21.87 -4.58 26.82
N GLU A 182 20.62 -4.40 27.25
CA GLU A 182 20.27 -3.61 28.44
C GLU A 182 20.74 -4.28 29.75
N GLY A 183 20.75 -5.62 29.80
CA GLY A 183 21.27 -6.40 30.93
C GLY A 183 22.79 -6.44 31.06
N ARG A 184 23.55 -5.93 30.08
CA ARG A 184 25.02 -5.94 30.06
C ARG A 184 25.66 -4.61 30.54
N ARG A 185 24.85 -3.67 31.06
CA ARG A 185 25.32 -2.37 31.55
C ARG A 185 25.48 -2.35 33.08
N VAL A 186 26.37 -3.19 33.60
CA VAL A 186 27.07 -3.11 34.90
C VAL A 186 28.36 -3.89 34.62
N ASP A 187 29.53 -3.28 34.46
CA ASP A 187 30.39 -2.80 35.53
C ASP A 187 31.31 -1.68 35.01
N GLU A 188 31.14 -0.47 35.52
CA GLU A 188 32.12 0.61 35.38
C GLU A 188 33.04 0.54 36.61
N PRO A 189 34.37 0.35 36.46
CA PRO A 189 35.25 0.25 37.61
C PRO A 189 35.35 1.61 38.31
N GLN A 190 34.98 1.62 39.60
CA GLN A 190 35.11 2.79 40.47
C GLN A 190 36.57 3.24 40.54
N ALA A 191 36.85 4.45 40.04
CA ALA A 191 38.14 5.11 40.20
C ALA A 191 38.46 5.28 41.69
N ALA A 192 39.64 4.82 42.07
CA ALA A 192 40.18 4.91 43.42
C ALA A 192 40.23 6.38 43.89
N LYS A 193 39.65 6.63 45.07
CA LYS A 193 39.80 7.88 45.80
C LYS A 193 41.24 8.01 46.31
N VAL A 194 41.95 9.04 45.86
CA VAL A 194 43.15 9.53 46.55
C VAL A 194 42.77 10.86 47.23
N SER A 195 42.99 10.88 48.53
CA SER A 195 42.67 11.93 49.51
C SER A 195 43.69 13.07 49.54
N GLU A 196 43.18 14.29 49.79
CA GLU A 196 43.73 15.43 50.60
C GLU A 196 45.17 15.94 50.31
N GLU A 197 45.57 17.23 50.38
CA GLU A 197 45.01 18.56 50.66
C GLU A 197 46.13 19.61 50.31
N PRO A 198 45.91 20.94 50.37
CA PRO A 198 46.63 21.96 49.58
C PRO A 198 47.75 22.71 50.31
N LYS A 199 48.80 23.21 49.60
CA LYS A 199 49.57 24.41 50.01
C LYS A 199 50.18 25.20 48.83
N ARG A 200 49.60 26.40 48.64
CA ARG A 200 50.20 27.74 48.45
C ARG A 200 51.53 27.99 47.71
N SER A 201 51.48 29.13 47.01
CA SER A 201 52.56 30.09 46.67
C SER A 201 53.40 29.69 45.44
N SER A 202 53.94 30.56 44.58
CA SER A 202 54.15 32.00 44.60
C SER A 202 54.87 32.39 43.28
N TRP A 203 54.50 33.52 42.66
CA TRP A 203 55.35 34.44 41.84
C TRP A 203 55.66 34.08 40.36
N TRP A 204 55.25 34.95 39.40
CA TRP A 204 56.07 35.95 38.63
C TRP A 204 57.19 35.29 37.78
N PHE A 205 57.52 35.57 36.52
CA PHE A 205 57.43 36.64 35.49
C PHE A 205 57.31 35.89 34.12
N GLY A 206 57.02 36.41 32.94
CA GLY A 206 57.15 37.74 32.35
C GLY A 206 57.33 37.57 30.83
N SER A 207 56.72 38.48 30.08
CA SER A 207 56.98 38.96 28.71
C SER A 207 57.78 38.12 27.71
N LYS A 208 57.19 37.84 26.55
CA LYS A 208 57.21 38.75 25.38
C LYS A 208 56.12 38.37 24.40
#